data_AF-A0A662TH59-F1
#
_entry.id   AF-A0A662TH59-F1
#
_cell.length_a   1.000
_cell.length_b   1.000
_cell.length_c   1.000
_cell.angle_alpha   90.00
_cell.angle_beta   90.00
_cell.angle_gamma   90.00
#
_symmetry.space_group_name_H-M   'P 1'
#
loop_
_entity.id
_entity.type
_entity.pdbx_description
1 polymer ?
#
loop_
_entity_poly.entity_id
_entity_poly.type
_entity_poly.pdbx_seq_one_letter_code
_entity_poly.pdbx_strand_id
1 'polypeptide(L)'
;MYLVVGSVFFYVNRPLAVAAMLLTAVGDGITGIVRFFLFKRREVAISSYASTDPSVRKACKTLAGTMAYLAVSIPLAIALLGLFEGTIIAVVSAIAEKQHLLDDNLAIPATVLALYYALASFAF
;
A
#
# COMPACT_ATOMS: atom_id res chain seq x y z
N MET A 1 5.37 8.16 -12.33
CA MET A 1 4.95 6.75 -12.16
C MET A 1 3.45 6.62 -11.91
N TYR A 2 2.90 7.27 -10.87
CA TYR A 2 1.46 7.27 -10.57
C TYR A 2 0.55 7.67 -11.74
N LEU A 3 0.94 8.64 -12.57
CA LEU A 3 0.14 9.04 -13.75
C LEU A 3 0.00 7.88 -14.74
N VAL A 4 1.10 7.21 -15.09
CA VAL A 4 1.09 6.11 -16.07
C VAL A 4 0.35 4.89 -15.53
N VAL A 5 0.65 4.47 -14.30
CA VAL A 5 -0.03 3.33 -13.65
C VAL A 5 -1.52 3.64 -13.46
N GLY A 6 -1.84 4.83 -12.93
CA GLY A 6 -3.22 5.27 -12.74
C GLY A 6 -4.00 5.30 -14.05
N SER A 7 -3.43 5.85 -15.13
CA SER A 7 -4.09 5.90 -16.44
C SER A 7 -4.35 4.51 -17.01
N VAL A 8 -3.36 3.61 -17.00
CA VAL A 8 -3.53 2.24 -17.51
C VAL A 8 -4.62 1.50 -16.74
N PHE A 9 -4.61 1.58 -15.41
CA PHE A 9 -5.62 0.93 -14.57
C PHE A 9 -7.00 1.56 -14.73
N PHE A 10 -7.07 2.88 -14.92
CA PHE A 10 -8.33 3.60 -15.14
C PHE A 10 -9.02 3.18 -16.44
N TYR A 11 -8.25 2.84 -17.48
CA TYR A 11 -8.78 2.29 -18.73
C TYR A 11 -9.34 0.88 -18.57
N VAL A 12 -8.79 0.07 -17.66
CA VAL A 12 -9.26 -1.30 -17.39
C VAL A 12 -10.52 -1.26 -16.53
N ASN A 13 -10.46 -0.62 -15.36
CA ASN A 13 -11.55 -0.59 -14.40
C ASN A 13 -11.42 0.63 -13.47
N ARG A 14 -12.29 1.62 -13.69
CA ARG A 14 -12.25 2.92 -12.98
C ARG A 14 -12.32 2.80 -11.45
N PRO A 15 -13.32 2.11 -10.83
CA PRO A 15 -13.39 2.01 -9.38
C PRO A 15 -12.19 1.27 -8.78
N LEU A 16 -11.66 0.24 -9.46
CA LEU A 16 -10.45 -0.45 -9.00
C LEU A 16 -9.20 0.42 -9.08
N ALA A 17 -9.07 1.21 -10.14
CA ALA A 17 -7.97 2.16 -10.26
C ALA A 17 -7.98 3.17 -9.11
N VAL A 18 -9.17 3.68 -8.73
CA VAL A 18 -9.30 4.57 -7.57
C VAL A 18 -8.89 3.85 -6.29
N ALA A 19 -9.41 2.65 -6.04
CA ALA A 19 -9.06 1.88 -4.85
C ALA A 19 -7.55 1.58 -4.76
N ALA A 20 -6.94 1.13 -5.86
CA ALA A 20 -5.51 0.85 -5.94
C ALA A 20 -4.65 2.08 -5.66
N MET A 21 -4.96 3.21 -6.30
CA MET A 21 -4.21 4.45 -6.13
C MET A 21 -4.39 5.02 -4.73
N LEU A 22 -5.59 4.91 -4.17
CA LEU A 22 -5.89 5.37 -2.83
C LEU A 22 -5.17 4.54 -1.77
N LEU A 23 -5.17 3.21 -1.90
CA LEU A 23 -4.41 2.31 -1.01
C LEU A 23 -2.91 2.60 -1.06
N THR A 24 -2.37 2.84 -2.26
CA THR A 24 -0.96 3.21 -2.43
C THR A 24 -0.64 4.53 -1.72
N ALA A 25 -1.47 5.57 -1.93
CA ALA A 25 -1.29 6.87 -1.30
C ALA A 25 -1.41 6.80 0.24
N VAL A 26 -2.33 5.98 0.74
CA VAL A 26 -2.51 5.73 2.18
C VAL A 26 -1.30 4.99 2.77
N GLY A 27 -0.73 4.02 2.05
CA GLY A 27 0.51 3.34 2.43
C GLY A 27 1.66 4.31 2.64
N ASP A 28 1.96 5.12 1.63
CA ASP A 28 3.03 6.11 1.69
C ASP A 28 2.79 7.17 2.79
N GLY A 29 1.55 7.69 2.88
CA GLY A 29 1.19 8.72 3.83
C GLY A 29 1.27 8.24 5.28
N ILE A 30 0.55 7.17 5.62
CA ILE A 30 0.44 6.69 7.00
C ILE A 30 1.75 6.09 7.48
N THR A 31 2.40 5.25 6.67
CA THR A 31 3.66 4.67 7.12
C THR A 31 4.76 5.74 7.21
N GLY A 32 4.70 6.79 6.39
CA GLY A 32 5.53 7.99 6.54
C GLY A 32 5.31 8.69 7.89
N ILE A 33 4.05 8.96 8.26
CA ILE A 33 3.69 9.59 9.54
C ILE A 33 4.17 8.74 10.72
N VAL A 34 3.91 7.43 10.70
CA VAL A 34 4.30 6.54 11.79
C VAL A 34 5.82 6.47 11.93
N ARG A 35 6.55 6.36 10.81
CA ARG A 35 8.02 6.40 10.82
C ARG A 35 8.54 7.72 11.35
N PHE A 36 7.93 8.85 10.97
CA PHE A 36 8.29 10.15 11.52
C PHE A 36 8.19 10.15 13.05
N PHE A 37 7.06 9.73 13.62
CA PHE A 37 6.90 9.70 15.09
C PHE A 37 7.81 8.70 15.80
N LEU A 38 8.07 7.53 15.20
CA LEU A 38 8.96 6.52 15.78
C LEU A 38 10.43 6.96 15.80
N PHE A 39 10.89 7.60 14.72
CA PHE A 39 12.29 7.97 14.56
C PHE A 39 12.61 9.41 15.02
N LYS A 40 11.59 10.24 15.29
CA LYS A 40 11.73 11.63 15.78
C LYS A 40 12.65 11.78 17.00
N ARG A 41 12.80 10.75 17.85
CA ARG A 41 13.57 10.82 19.09
C ARG A 41 15.02 10.33 19.00
N ARG A 42 15.51 9.89 17.83
CA ARG A 42 16.88 9.38 17.67
C ARG A 42 17.55 10.04 16.46
N GLU A 43 18.51 10.94 16.70
CA GLU A 43 19.27 11.62 15.64
C GLU A 43 19.88 10.64 14.62
N VAL A 44 20.40 9.51 15.10
CA VAL A 44 20.94 8.42 14.27
C VAL A 44 19.89 7.81 13.33
N ALA A 45 18.63 7.74 13.78
CA ALA A 45 17.54 7.18 12.97
C ALA A 45 16.98 8.19 11.93
N ILE A 46 17.11 9.49 12.19
CA ILE A 46 16.74 10.55 11.23
C ILE A 46 17.66 10.50 10.01
N SER A 47 18.96 10.31 10.22
CA SER A 47 19.94 10.08 9.14
C SER A 47 19.56 8.88 8.26
N SER A 48 19.21 7.75 8.88
CA SER A 48 18.79 6.55 8.13
C SER A 48 17.47 6.75 7.37
N TYR A 49 16.55 7.58 7.90
CA TYR A 49 15.30 7.91 7.23
C TYR A 49 15.49 8.89 6.06
N ALA A 50 16.35 9.91 6.24
CA ALA A 50 16.69 10.88 5.20
C ALA A 50 17.64 10.33 4.14
N SER A 51 18.21 9.14 4.36
CA SER A 51 19.08 8.46 3.41
C SER A 51 18.35 8.19 2.10
N THR A 52 19.03 8.49 1.00
CA THR A 52 18.54 8.23 -0.37
C THR A 52 18.73 6.76 -0.76
N ASP A 53 19.47 5.99 0.03
CA ASP A 53 19.73 4.58 -0.26
C ASP A 53 18.48 3.72 -0.06
N PRO A 54 18.03 2.99 -1.09
CA PRO A 54 16.81 2.18 -1.01
C PRO A 54 16.93 1.05 0.01
N SER A 55 18.13 0.51 0.22
CA SER A 55 18.43 -0.53 1.21
C SER A 55 18.16 -0.06 2.63
N VAL A 56 18.56 1.17 2.95
CA VAL A 56 18.41 1.78 4.28
C VAL A 56 16.95 2.14 4.53
N ARG A 57 16.27 2.72 3.53
CA ARG A 57 14.83 3.02 3.61
C ARG A 57 13.98 1.76 3.80
N LYS A 58 14.37 0.63 3.19
CA LYS A 58 13.71 -0.67 3.36
C LYS A 58 13.86 -1.19 4.80
N ALA A 59 15.01 -1.01 5.44
CA ALA A 59 15.21 -1.39 6.84
C ALA A 59 14.36 -0.58 7.83
N CYS A 60 13.92 0.63 7.43
CA CYS A 60 13.00 1.45 8.21
C CYS A 60 11.52 1.02 8.09
N LYS A 61 11.17 -0.02 7.32
CA LYS A 61 9.80 -0.58 7.27
C LYS A 61 9.52 -1.35 8.56
N THR A 62 8.80 -0.72 9.49
CA THR A 62 8.47 -1.29 10.80
C THR A 62 7.12 -1.98 10.81
N LEU A 63 6.94 -2.96 11.71
CA LEU A 63 5.64 -3.60 11.95
C LEU A 63 4.57 -2.58 12.37
N ALA A 64 4.95 -1.56 13.14
CA ALA A 64 4.05 -0.48 13.54
C ALA A 64 3.51 0.30 12.33
N GLY A 65 4.33 0.53 11.29
CA GLY A 65 3.88 1.12 10.02
C GLY A 65 2.84 0.24 9.34
N THR A 66 3.09 -1.07 9.24
CA THR A 66 2.15 -2.02 8.63
C THR A 66 0.83 -2.12 9.40
N MET A 67 0.87 -2.11 10.74
CA MET A 67 -0.35 -2.11 11.56
C MET A 67 -1.18 -0.85 11.36
N ALA A 68 -0.53 0.32 11.30
CA ALA A 68 -1.23 1.58 11.04
C ALA A 68 -1.80 1.63 9.62
N TYR A 69 -1.07 1.11 8.64
CA TYR A 69 -1.57 0.95 7.28
C TYR A 69 -2.83 0.09 7.27
N LEU A 70 -2.81 -1.11 7.86
CA LEU A 70 -3.97 -2.00 7.94
C LEU A 70 -5.17 -1.36 8.65
N ALA A 71 -4.93 -0.64 9.74
CA ALA A 71 -5.99 0.01 10.51
C ALA A 71 -6.80 1.01 9.68
N VAL A 72 -6.19 1.63 8.66
CA VAL A 72 -6.87 2.60 7.77
C VAL A 72 -7.25 1.99 6.43
N SER A 73 -6.42 1.11 5.86
CA SER A 73 -6.68 0.51 4.57
C SER A 73 -7.84 -0.49 4.60
N ILE A 74 -8.05 -1.22 5.70
CA ILE A 74 -9.17 -2.15 5.85
C ILE A 74 -10.53 -1.44 5.76
N PRO A 75 -10.88 -0.46 6.62
CA PRO A 75 -12.18 0.20 6.54
C PRO A 75 -12.39 0.93 5.21
N LEU A 76 -11.32 1.49 4.65
CA LEU A 76 -11.35 2.16 3.35
C LEU A 76 -11.62 1.18 2.20
N ALA A 77 -10.92 0.05 2.16
CA ALA A 77 -11.14 -0.98 1.15
C ALA A 77 -12.53 -1.61 1.27
N ILE A 78 -13.02 -1.82 2.50
CA ILE A 78 -14.40 -2.30 2.74
C ILE A 78 -15.42 -1.33 2.16
N ALA A 79 -15.24 -0.01 2.39
CA ALA A 79 -16.16 1.00 1.88
C ALA A 79 -16.20 1.07 0.35
N LEU A 80 -15.10 0.71 -0.33
CA LEU A 80 -14.99 0.78 -1.80
C LEU A 80 -15.35 -0.52 -2.51
N LEU A 81 -14.99 -1.67 -1.93
CA LEU A 81 -15.02 -2.97 -2.61
C LEU A 81 -15.90 -4.00 -1.90
N GLY A 82 -16.48 -3.68 -0.75
CA GLY A 82 -17.28 -4.60 0.05
C GLY A 82 -16.49 -5.28 1.16
N LEU A 83 -17.21 -5.91 2.10
CA LEU A 83 -16.61 -6.46 3.32
C LEU A 83 -15.57 -7.54 3.03
N PHE A 84 -15.91 -8.50 2.16
CA PHE A 84 -15.06 -9.65 1.89
C PHE A 84 -13.89 -9.28 0.96
N GLU A 85 -14.15 -8.77 -0.26
CA GLU A 85 -13.08 -8.42 -1.19
C GLU A 85 -12.17 -7.31 -0.62
N GLY A 86 -12.77 -6.29 0.00
CA GLY A 86 -12.03 -5.16 0.56
C GLY A 86 -11.05 -5.59 1.65
N THR A 87 -11.46 -6.47 2.56
CA THR A 87 -10.58 -6.96 3.63
C THR A 87 -9.40 -7.75 3.08
N ILE A 88 -9.65 -8.68 2.15
CA ILE A 88 -8.58 -9.50 1.56
C ILE A 88 -7.62 -8.61 0.78
N ILE A 89 -8.14 -7.68 -0.03
CA ILE A 89 -7.33 -6.74 -0.80
C ILE A 89 -6.46 -5.85 0.10
N ALA A 90 -7.00 -5.33 1.20
CA ALA A 90 -6.22 -4.52 2.15
C ALA A 90 -5.08 -5.32 2.80
N VAL A 91 -5.35 -6.56 3.22
CA VAL A 91 -4.35 -7.45 3.84
C VAL A 91 -3.25 -7.81 2.85
N VAL A 92 -3.61 -8.22 1.63
CA VAL A 92 -2.63 -8.55 0.59
C VAL A 92 -1.84 -7.31 0.17
N SER A 93 -2.47 -6.14 0.10
CA SER A 93 -1.77 -4.87 -0.17
C SER A 93 -0.74 -4.54 0.91
N ALA A 94 -1.02 -4.82 2.18
CA ALA A 94 -0.05 -4.62 3.27
C ALA A 94 1.17 -5.54 3.13
N ILE A 95 0.95 -6.76 2.65
CA ILE A 95 2.03 -7.71 2.31
C ILE A 95 2.81 -7.18 1.09
N ALA A 96 2.11 -6.69 0.07
CA ALA A 96 2.68 -6.10 -1.14
C ALA A 96 3.50 -4.83 -0.86
N GLU A 97 3.13 -4.06 0.17
CA GLU A 97 3.90 -2.92 0.65
C GLU A 97 5.17 -3.37 1.38
N LYS A 98 5.11 -4.47 2.15
CA LYS A 98 6.24 -4.94 2.96
C LYS A 98 7.30 -5.68 2.14
N GLN A 99 6.94 -6.29 1.02
CA GLN A 99 7.91 -7.03 0.19
C GLN A 99 9.06 -6.14 -0.32
N HIS A 100 10.20 -6.78 -0.57
CA HIS A 100 11.42 -6.10 -1.03
C HIS A 100 11.68 -6.22 -2.54
N LEU A 101 10.85 -6.98 -3.25
CA LEU A 101 11.03 -7.38 -4.65
C LEU A 101 10.66 -6.28 -5.64
N LEU A 102 9.56 -5.57 -5.40
CA LEU A 102 8.94 -4.66 -6.35
C LEU A 102 8.61 -3.33 -5.67
N ASP A 103 8.60 -2.23 -6.42
CA ASP A 103 8.23 -0.90 -5.92
C ASP A 103 6.76 -0.92 -5.47
N ASP A 104 6.47 -0.31 -4.32
CA ASP A 104 5.13 -0.28 -3.71
C ASP A 104 4.10 0.34 -4.66
N ASN A 105 4.52 1.30 -5.48
CA ASN A 105 3.67 2.02 -6.43
C ASN A 105 3.26 1.19 -7.65
N LEU A 106 3.89 0.03 -7.85
CA LEU A 106 3.49 -0.95 -8.85
C LEU A 106 2.92 -2.20 -8.21
N ALA A 107 3.47 -2.61 -7.07
CA ALA A 107 3.07 -3.80 -6.34
C ALA A 107 1.63 -3.72 -5.83
N ILE A 108 1.27 -2.61 -5.18
CA ILE A 108 -0.07 -2.45 -4.62
C ILE A 108 -1.11 -2.43 -5.74
N PRO A 109 -0.99 -1.60 -6.79
CA PRO A 109 -1.97 -1.63 -7.89
C PRO A 109 -2.08 -3.00 -8.57
N ALA A 110 -0.95 -3.63 -8.89
CA ALA A 110 -0.96 -4.94 -9.55
C ALA A 110 -1.65 -6.02 -8.70
N THR A 111 -1.38 -6.04 -7.39
CA THR A 111 -2.03 -7.01 -6.48
C THR A 111 -3.52 -6.74 -6.32
N VAL A 112 -3.96 -5.48 -6.18
CA VAL A 112 -5.38 -5.12 -6.11
C VAL A 112 -6.14 -5.63 -7.34
N LEU A 113 -5.59 -5.42 -8.54
CA LEU A 113 -6.23 -5.84 -9.79
C LEU A 113 -6.25 -7.36 -9.94
N ALA A 114 -5.11 -8.02 -9.73
CA ALA A 114 -5.00 -9.47 -9.85
C ALA A 114 -5.94 -10.17 -8.86
N LEU A 115 -5.99 -9.70 -7.61
CA LEU A 115 -6.80 -10.30 -6.58
C LEU A 115 -8.29 -10.04 -6.79
N TYR A 116 -8.66 -8.84 -7.22
CA TYR A 116 -10.07 -8.54 -7.52
C TYR A 116 -10.61 -9.44 -8.63
N TYR A 117 -9.88 -9.59 -9.74
CA TYR A 117 -10.32 -10.48 -10.83
C TYR A 117 -10.28 -11.96 -10.44
N ALA A 118 -9.31 -12.37 -9.62
CA ALA A 118 -9.28 -13.73 -9.08
C ALA A 118 -10.51 -14.01 -8.21
N LEU A 119 -10.86 -13.09 -7.29
CA LEU A 119 -12.03 -13.22 -6.42
C LEU A 119 -13.35 -13.15 -7.19
N ALA A 120 -13.45 -12.27 -8.18
CA ALA A 120 -14.62 -12.18 -9.06
C ALA A 120 -14.88 -13.50 -9.82
N SER A 121 -13.83 -14.29 -10.08
CA SER A 121 -13.94 -15.60 -10.73
C SER A 121 -14.58 -16.68 -9.84
N PHE A 122 -14.69 -16.44 -8.54
CA PHE A 122 -15.33 -17.35 -7.58
C PHE A 122 -16.77 -16.94 -7.21
N ALA A 123 -17.29 -15.85 -7.77
CA ALA A 123 -18.65 -15.38 -7.52
C ALA A 123 -19.72 -16.08 -8.40
N PHE A 124 -19.49 -17.35 -8.77
CA PHE A 124 -20.45 -18.19 -9.49
C PHE A 124 -21.51 -18.79 -8.55
#